data_AF-A0A820JYX6-F1
#
_entry.id   AF-A0A820JYX6-F1
#
_cell.length_a   1.000
_cell.length_b   1.000
_cell.length_c   1.000
_cell.angle_alpha   90.00
_cell.angle_beta   90.00
_cell.angle_gamma   90.00
#
_symmetry.space_group_name_H-M   'P 1'
#
loop_
_entity.id
_entity.type
_entity.pdbx_description
1 polymer ?
#
loop_
_entity_poly.entity_id
_entity_poly.type
_entity_poly.pdbx_seq_one_letter_code
_entity_poly.pdbx_strand_id
1 'polypeptide(L)'
;VSEAQAKAIKQTTRVILDDPPMRELFIKNPDTNELYVAGDLMKRPKLARTLEIIAEQGVDAFYTGELSDKIVKEIQDRGGIITKQDLVDYDIDFQEALSIDLNSSITAYTTHAPTSGPILTFILNILQGYHAHENDLQQSTTASLFYHRLIEAF
;
A
#
# COMPACT_ATOMS: atom_id res chain seq x y z
N VAL A 1 -3.79 15.26 11.39
CA VAL A 1 -4.26 13.86 11.40
C VAL A 1 -5.65 13.84 10.83
N SER A 2 -5.90 13.02 9.81
CA SER A 2 -7.24 12.89 9.18
C SER A 2 -8.15 11.94 9.96
N GLU A 3 -9.45 11.96 9.66
CA GLU A 3 -10.42 11.01 10.24
C GLU A 3 -10.03 9.54 10.02
N ALA A 4 -9.63 9.19 8.79
CA ALA A 4 -9.19 7.83 8.46
C ALA A 4 -7.95 7.41 9.26
N GLN A 5 -6.98 8.32 9.41
CA GLN A 5 -5.77 8.04 10.19
C GLN A 5 -6.08 7.92 11.69
N ALA A 6 -6.92 8.80 12.24
CA ALA A 6 -7.34 8.74 13.64
C ALA A 6 -8.09 7.42 13.93
N LYS A 7 -8.95 6.98 13.01
CA LYS A 7 -9.61 5.68 13.10
C LYS A 7 -8.60 4.53 13.11
N ALA A 8 -7.60 4.54 12.25
CA ALA A 8 -6.56 3.51 12.21
C ALA A 8 -5.72 3.49 13.50
N ILE A 9 -5.32 4.65 14.02
CA ILE A 9 -4.61 4.78 15.30
C ILE A 9 -5.46 4.19 16.44
N LYS A 10 -6.75 4.55 16.51
CA LYS A 10 -7.67 4.01 17.51
C LYS A 10 -7.80 2.49 17.42
N GLN A 11 -7.93 1.94 16.20
CA GLN A 11 -8.05 0.50 15.98
C GLN A 11 -6.78 -0.28 16.35
N THR A 12 -5.61 0.36 16.30
CA THR A 12 -4.31 -0.26 16.58
C THR A 12 -3.73 0.14 17.94
N THR A 13 -4.53 0.76 18.82
CA THR A 13 -4.11 1.27 20.14
C THR A 13 -3.26 0.28 20.93
N ARG A 14 -3.68 -0.99 21.01
CA ARG A 14 -2.93 -2.01 21.75
C ARG A 14 -1.52 -2.19 21.20
N VAL A 15 -1.38 -2.36 19.88
CA VAL A 15 -0.07 -2.50 19.21
C VAL A 15 0.79 -1.26 19.44
N ILE A 16 0.18 -0.08 19.40
CA ILE A 16 0.89 1.18 19.66
C ILE A 16 1.41 1.23 21.09
N LEU A 17 0.61 0.85 22.09
CA LEU A 17 1.02 0.88 23.50
C LEU A 17 2.07 -0.19 23.83
N ASP A 18 2.05 -1.32 23.13
CA ASP A 18 2.96 -2.44 23.35
C ASP A 18 4.35 -2.24 22.68
N ASP A 19 4.49 -1.31 21.72
CA ASP A 19 5.74 -1.07 20.98
C ASP A 19 6.33 0.35 21.22
N PRO A 20 7.53 0.49 21.83
CA PRO A 20 8.08 1.80 22.21
C PRO A 20 8.24 2.81 21.05
N PRO A 21 8.73 2.45 19.84
CA PRO A 21 8.78 3.41 18.73
C PRO A 21 7.40 3.84 18.22
N MET A 22 6.40 2.97 18.28
CA MET A 22 5.02 3.33 17.94
C MET A 22 4.44 4.30 18.97
N ARG A 23 4.74 4.12 20.27
CA ARG A 23 4.40 5.10 21.31
C ARG A 23 4.98 6.47 20.99
N GLU A 24 6.27 6.54 20.68
CA GLU A 24 6.94 7.79 20.33
C GLU A 24 6.27 8.50 19.14
N LEU A 25 5.76 7.74 18.17
CA LEU A 25 5.17 8.28 16.95
C LEU A 25 3.68 8.66 17.09
N PHE A 26 2.90 7.90 17.85
CA PHE A 26 1.44 7.99 17.85
C PHE A 26 0.82 8.46 19.16
N ILE A 27 1.59 8.57 20.25
CA ILE A 27 1.15 9.23 21.48
C ILE A 27 1.47 10.72 21.39
N LYS A 28 0.42 11.53 21.54
CA LYS A 28 0.47 12.98 21.61
C LYS A 28 0.95 13.46 22.98
N ASN A 29 0.50 12.82 24.06
CA ASN A 29 0.92 13.12 25.42
C ASN A 29 1.41 11.84 26.13
N PRO A 30 2.74 11.69 26.33
CA PRO A 30 3.34 10.51 26.98
C PRO A 30 2.86 10.25 28.40
N ASP A 31 2.49 11.28 29.17
CA ASP A 31 2.09 11.15 30.57
C ASP A 31 0.70 10.53 30.71
N THR A 32 -0.18 10.82 29.76
CA THR A 32 -1.57 10.33 29.73
C THR A 32 -1.77 9.16 28.76
N ASN A 33 -0.74 8.82 27.97
CA ASN A 33 -0.83 7.97 26.78
C ASN A 33 -1.96 8.41 25.81
N GLU A 34 -2.25 9.71 25.75
CA GLU A 34 -3.24 10.26 24.83
C GLU A 34 -2.77 10.09 23.39
N LEU A 35 -3.54 9.39 22.57
CA LEU A 35 -3.27 9.21 21.15
C LEU A 35 -3.68 10.45 20.36
N TYR A 36 -3.03 10.67 19.23
CA TYR A 36 -3.47 11.69 18.27
C TYR A 36 -4.88 11.40 17.73
N VAL A 37 -5.71 12.45 17.66
CA VAL A 37 -7.07 12.41 17.10
C VAL A 37 -7.20 13.25 15.83
N ALA A 38 -8.34 13.17 15.15
CA ALA A 38 -8.60 13.95 13.95
C ALA A 38 -8.48 15.46 14.24
N GLY A 39 -7.87 16.19 13.30
CA GLY A 39 -7.57 17.62 13.47
C GLY A 39 -6.25 17.93 14.16
N ASP A 40 -5.64 16.99 14.90
CA ASP A 40 -4.36 17.24 15.54
C ASP A 40 -3.21 17.39 14.54
N LEU A 41 -2.21 18.22 14.90
CA LEU A 41 -0.95 18.30 14.18
C LEU A 41 0.02 17.24 14.71
N MET A 42 0.29 16.21 13.90
CA MET A 42 1.31 15.18 14.18
C MET A 42 2.57 15.51 13.38
N LYS A 43 3.72 15.56 14.06
CA LYS A 43 5.03 15.79 13.43
C LYS A 43 5.83 14.49 13.40
N ARG A 44 6.64 14.30 12.36
CA ARG A 44 7.50 13.10 12.19
C ARG A 44 8.96 13.50 11.93
N PRO A 45 9.65 14.12 12.90
CA PRO A 45 10.99 14.68 12.67
C PRO A 45 12.03 13.63 12.28
N LYS A 46 11.96 12.40 12.83
CA LYS A 46 12.86 11.29 12.44
C LYS A 46 12.68 10.88 10.97
N LEU A 47 11.42 10.80 10.51
CA LEU A 47 11.12 10.52 9.10
C LEU A 47 11.56 11.69 8.21
N ALA A 48 11.33 12.93 8.64
CA ALA A 48 11.80 14.11 7.90
C ALA A 48 13.32 14.07 7.71
N ARG A 49 14.08 13.75 8.77
CA ARG A 49 15.54 13.59 8.68
C ARG A 49 15.96 12.47 7.74
N THR A 50 15.22 11.36 7.73
CA THR A 50 15.47 10.24 6.80
C THR A 50 15.28 10.69 5.35
N LEU A 51 14.21 11.43 5.07
CA LEU A 51 13.93 11.96 3.73
C LEU A 51 14.93 13.04 3.30
N GLU A 52 15.41 13.87 4.23
CA GLU A 52 16.51 14.83 3.97
C GLU A 52 17.79 14.11 3.54
N ILE A 53 18.19 13.05 4.25
CA ILE A 53 19.36 12.25 3.89
C ILE A 53 19.22 11.67 2.48
N ILE A 54 18.06 11.11 2.14
CA ILE A 54 17.79 10.57 0.79
C ILE A 54 17.82 11.69 -0.27
N ALA A 55 17.28 12.87 0.05
CA ALA A 55 17.29 14.00 -0.87
C ALA A 55 18.71 14.54 -1.13
N GLU A 56 19.58 14.55 -0.11
CA GLU A 56 20.95 15.06 -0.18
C GLU A 56 21.93 14.05 -0.80
N GLN A 57 21.78 12.77 -0.48
CA GLN A 57 22.75 11.72 -0.80
C GLN A 57 22.27 10.73 -1.88
N GLY A 58 21.01 10.83 -2.30
CA GLY A 58 20.38 9.90 -3.22
C GLY A 58 19.88 8.61 -2.56
N VAL A 59 19.30 7.74 -3.37
CA VAL A 59 18.67 6.49 -2.91
C VAL A 59 19.67 5.51 -2.31
N ASP A 60 20.94 5.56 -2.73
CA ASP A 60 22.01 4.70 -2.23
C ASP A 60 22.23 4.84 -0.73
N ALA A 61 21.91 6.01 -0.14
CA ALA A 61 21.96 6.20 1.31
C ALA A 61 21.03 5.23 2.06
N PHE A 62 19.93 4.81 1.44
CA PHE A 62 18.97 3.84 1.97
C PHE A 62 19.47 2.39 1.86
N TYR A 63 20.03 2.01 0.72
CA TYR A 63 20.40 0.62 0.43
C TYR A 63 21.83 0.25 0.83
N THR A 64 22.76 1.20 0.78
CA THR A 64 24.19 0.95 1.01
C THR A 64 24.81 1.85 2.09
N GLY A 65 24.21 3.03 2.33
CA GLY A 65 24.70 4.03 3.27
C GLY A 65 24.27 3.86 4.72
N GLU A 66 24.35 4.93 5.52
CA GLU A 66 24.12 4.89 6.97
C GLU A 66 22.68 4.51 7.38
N LEU A 67 21.69 4.71 6.50
CA LEU A 67 20.31 4.31 6.78
C LEU A 67 20.17 2.79 6.72
N SER A 68 20.88 2.13 5.79
CA SER A 68 20.90 0.67 5.68
C SER A 68 21.36 0.01 6.99
N ASP A 69 22.43 0.54 7.60
CA ASP A 69 22.95 0.03 8.87
C ASP A 69 21.94 0.18 10.01
N LYS A 70 21.23 1.32 10.07
CA LYS A 70 20.18 1.57 11.07
C LYS A 70 18.99 0.63 10.88
N ILE A 71 18.57 0.39 9.63
CA ILE A 71 17.47 -0.51 9.28
C ILE A 71 17.81 -1.95 9.69
N VAL A 72 18.96 -2.46 9.25
CA VAL A 72 19.42 -3.83 9.55
C VAL A 72 19.53 -4.04 11.05
N LYS A 73 20.12 -3.07 11.76
CA LYS A 73 20.23 -3.14 13.22
C LYS A 73 18.85 -3.23 13.89
N GLU A 74 17.91 -2.35 13.57
CA GLU A 74 16.58 -2.35 14.19
C GLU A 74 15.82 -3.66 13.89
N ILE A 75 15.93 -4.19 12.67
CA ILE A 75 15.28 -5.45 12.28
C ILE A 75 15.88 -6.62 13.07
N GLN A 76 17.21 -6.72 13.14
CA GLN A 76 17.90 -7.81 13.84
C GLN A 76 17.74 -7.74 15.36
N ASP A 77 17.74 -6.54 15.94
CA ASP A 77 17.46 -6.32 17.37
C ASP A 77 16.05 -6.83 17.76
N ARG A 78 15.14 -6.96 16.78
CA ARG A 78 13.77 -7.49 16.92
C ARG A 78 13.63 -8.94 16.44
N GLY A 79 14.73 -9.63 16.16
CA GLY A 79 14.75 -11.03 15.73
C GLY A 79 14.43 -11.26 14.24
N GLY A 80 14.45 -10.21 13.42
CA GLY A 80 14.36 -10.33 11.97
C GLY A 80 15.67 -10.78 11.33
N ILE A 81 15.59 -11.18 10.05
CA ILE A 81 16.69 -11.84 9.33
C ILE A 81 17.32 -11.00 8.22
N ILE A 82 16.79 -9.81 7.94
CA ILE A 82 17.33 -8.94 6.89
C ILE A 82 18.74 -8.51 7.28
N THR A 83 19.64 -8.64 6.31
CA THR A 83 21.05 -8.26 6.39
C THR A 83 21.33 -7.05 5.52
N LYS A 84 22.51 -6.47 5.67
CA LYS A 84 22.96 -5.40 4.77
C LYS A 84 23.06 -5.88 3.33
N GLN A 85 23.46 -7.13 3.14
CA GLN A 85 23.59 -7.72 1.80
C GLN A 85 22.23 -7.80 1.10
N ASP A 86 21.15 -8.14 1.82
CA ASP A 86 19.79 -8.16 1.25
C ASP A 86 19.34 -6.78 0.74
N LEU A 87 19.77 -5.70 1.39
CA LEU A 87 19.48 -4.34 0.93
C LEU A 87 20.35 -3.94 -0.28
N VAL A 88 21.62 -4.33 -0.28
CA VAL A 88 22.55 -4.07 -1.39
C VAL A 88 22.13 -4.82 -2.66
N ASP A 89 21.69 -6.07 -2.51
CA ASP A 89 21.31 -6.95 -3.62
C ASP A 89 19.86 -6.72 -4.08
N TYR A 90 19.11 -5.82 -3.44
CA TYR A 90 17.78 -5.46 -3.89
C TYR A 90 17.84 -4.79 -5.26
N ASP A 91 17.15 -5.39 -6.22
CA ASP A 91 17.04 -4.86 -7.57
C ASP A 91 15.57 -4.72 -8.00
N ILE A 92 15.33 -3.79 -8.91
CA ILE A 92 14.00 -3.53 -9.47
C ILE A 92 13.87 -4.19 -10.83
N ASP A 93 12.82 -4.99 -10.98
CA ASP A 93 12.48 -5.61 -12.25
C ASP A 93 11.55 -4.70 -13.05
N PHE A 94 12.09 -4.08 -14.11
CA PHE A 94 11.30 -3.28 -15.04
C PHE A 94 10.70 -4.16 -16.12
N GLN A 95 9.38 -4.31 -16.07
CA GLN A 95 8.62 -5.06 -17.05
C GLN A 95 7.59 -4.17 -17.74
N GLU A 96 7.26 -4.50 -18.99
CA GLU A 96 6.11 -3.90 -19.65
C GLU A 96 4.82 -4.19 -18.86
N ALA A 97 3.85 -3.29 -18.94
CA ALA A 97 2.58 -3.49 -18.27
C ALA A 97 1.75 -4.55 -18.99
N LEU A 98 1.03 -5.37 -18.22
CA LEU A 98 0.01 -6.28 -18.75
C LEU A 98 -1.13 -5.43 -19.31
N SER A 99 -1.53 -5.68 -20.55
CA SER A 99 -2.61 -4.92 -21.19
C SER A 99 -3.77 -5.80 -21.62
N ILE A 100 -4.96 -5.19 -21.65
CA ILE A 100 -6.19 -5.78 -22.17
C ILE A 100 -6.99 -4.68 -22.88
N ASP A 101 -7.43 -4.96 -24.09
CA ASP A 101 -8.37 -4.08 -24.78
C ASP A 101 -9.77 -4.29 -24.19
N LEU A 102 -10.38 -3.22 -23.67
CA LEU A 102 -11.74 -3.24 -23.14
C LEU A 102 -12.79 -3.02 -24.23
N ASN A 103 -12.41 -2.27 -25.27
CA ASN A 103 -13.14 -2.07 -26.51
C ASN A 103 -12.19 -1.54 -27.60
N SER A 104 -12.72 -1.19 -28.77
CA SER A 104 -11.93 -0.70 -29.92
C SER A 104 -11.16 0.61 -29.69
N SER A 105 -11.42 1.31 -28.59
CA SER A 105 -10.83 2.63 -28.28
C SER A 105 -10.15 2.71 -26.92
N ILE A 106 -10.27 1.69 -26.08
CA ILE A 106 -9.80 1.72 -24.69
C ILE A 106 -8.99 0.46 -24.40
N THR A 107 -7.72 0.68 -24.07
CA THR A 107 -6.81 -0.34 -23.53
C THR A 107 -6.56 -0.03 -22.06
N ALA A 108 -6.76 -1.03 -21.20
CA ALA A 108 -6.37 -0.96 -19.80
C ALA A 108 -4.99 -1.57 -19.62
N TYR A 109 -4.16 -0.92 -18.80
CA TYR A 109 -2.84 -1.40 -18.41
C TYR A 109 -2.83 -1.72 -16.92
N THR A 110 -2.22 -2.84 -16.55
CA THR A 110 -2.13 -3.34 -15.19
C THR A 110 -0.79 -4.07 -14.98
N THR A 111 -0.57 -4.57 -13.76
CA THR A 111 0.69 -5.16 -13.33
C THR A 111 0.70 -6.68 -13.53
N HIS A 112 1.88 -7.27 -13.70
CA HIS A 112 2.04 -8.74 -13.77
C HIS A 112 2.03 -9.39 -12.37
N ALA A 113 2.15 -10.72 -12.31
CA ALA A 113 2.52 -11.41 -11.08
C ALA A 113 3.83 -10.78 -10.53
N PRO A 114 3.99 -10.64 -9.21
CA PRO A 114 3.21 -11.24 -8.12
C PRO A 114 1.92 -10.48 -7.71
N THR A 115 1.54 -9.45 -8.46
CA THR A 115 0.30 -8.69 -8.19
C THR A 115 -0.93 -9.33 -8.86
N SER A 116 -2.12 -8.80 -8.58
CA SER A 116 -3.40 -9.35 -9.07
C SER A 116 -3.86 -8.85 -10.44
N GLY A 117 -3.00 -8.19 -11.24
CA GLY A 117 -3.39 -7.73 -12.57
C GLY A 117 -3.85 -8.85 -13.51
N PRO A 118 -3.22 -10.05 -13.54
CA PRO A 118 -3.75 -11.18 -14.31
C PRO A 118 -5.18 -11.58 -13.93
N ILE A 119 -5.50 -11.57 -12.63
CA ILE A 119 -6.86 -11.86 -12.12
C ILE A 119 -7.84 -10.79 -12.59
N LEU A 120 -7.47 -9.50 -12.51
CA LEU A 120 -8.28 -8.41 -13.05
C LEU A 120 -8.56 -8.60 -14.55
N THR A 121 -7.52 -8.89 -15.35
CA THR A 121 -7.71 -9.11 -16.80
C THR A 121 -8.58 -10.32 -17.10
N PHE A 122 -8.48 -11.39 -16.31
CA PHE A 122 -9.31 -12.59 -16.46
C PHE A 122 -10.80 -12.27 -16.24
N ILE A 123 -11.13 -11.60 -15.14
CA ILE A 123 -12.50 -11.18 -14.82
C ILE A 123 -13.05 -10.30 -15.94
N LEU A 124 -12.27 -9.29 -16.38
CA LEU A 124 -12.69 -8.38 -17.44
C LEU A 124 -12.89 -9.10 -18.78
N ASN A 125 -12.03 -10.06 -19.13
CA ASN A 125 -12.19 -10.89 -20.33
C ASN A 125 -13.49 -11.71 -20.32
N ILE A 126 -13.84 -12.31 -19.18
CA ILE A 126 -15.13 -13.04 -19.04
C ILE A 126 -16.30 -12.07 -19.26
N LEU A 127 -16.25 -10.89 -18.62
CA LEU A 127 -17.31 -9.90 -18.72
C LEU A 127 -17.48 -9.32 -20.13
N GLN A 128 -16.38 -9.14 -20.86
CA GLN A 128 -16.42 -8.69 -22.25
C GLN A 128 -17.22 -9.63 -23.15
N GLY A 129 -17.15 -10.95 -22.90
CA GLY A 129 -17.93 -11.94 -23.65
C GLY A 129 -19.45 -11.80 -23.51
N TYR A 130 -19.94 -11.06 -22.50
CA TYR A 130 -21.37 -10.79 -22.32
C TYR A 130 -21.85 -9.49 -22.99
N HIS A 131 -20.94 -8.70 -23.58
CA HIS A 131 -21.26 -7.45 -24.29
C HIS A 131 -22.17 -6.52 -23.49
N ALA A 132 -21.88 -6.32 -22.20
CA ALA A 132 -22.70 -5.47 -21.34
C ALA A 132 -22.81 -4.03 -21.87
N HIS A 133 -24.00 -3.45 -21.78
CA HIS A 133 -24.30 -2.09 -22.20
C HIS A 133 -24.73 -1.24 -21.00
N GLU A 134 -24.54 0.08 -21.08
CA GLU A 134 -24.93 1.01 -20.02
C GLU A 134 -26.41 0.86 -19.61
N ASN A 135 -27.28 0.58 -20.58
CA ASN A 135 -28.72 0.37 -20.35
C ASN A 135 -29.02 -0.88 -19.50
N ASP A 136 -28.11 -1.84 -19.41
CA ASP A 136 -28.30 -3.06 -18.60
C ASP A 136 -28.41 -2.75 -17.11
N LEU A 137 -27.89 -1.60 -16.65
CA LEU A 137 -27.97 -1.18 -15.25
C LEU A 137 -29.24 -0.40 -14.91
N GLN A 138 -30.05 -0.03 -15.90
CA GLN A 138 -31.23 0.83 -15.70
C GLN A 138 -32.49 0.05 -15.30
N GLN A 139 -32.58 -1.24 -15.65
CA GLN A 139 -33.71 -2.10 -15.28
C GLN A 139 -33.27 -3.10 -14.20
N SER A 140 -34.13 -3.34 -13.21
CA SER A 140 -33.78 -4.19 -12.06
C SER A 140 -33.37 -5.61 -12.45
N THR A 141 -34.05 -6.21 -13.43
CA THR A 141 -33.81 -7.57 -13.90
C THR A 141 -32.48 -7.70 -14.65
N THR A 142 -32.16 -6.77 -15.55
CA THR A 142 -30.89 -6.76 -16.29
C THR A 142 -29.72 -6.41 -15.38
N ALA A 143 -29.93 -5.51 -14.41
CA ALA A 143 -28.92 -5.17 -13.42
C ALA A 143 -28.60 -6.37 -12.53
N SER A 144 -29.62 -7.10 -12.04
CA SER A 144 -29.41 -8.34 -11.28
C SER A 144 -28.62 -9.38 -12.07
N LEU A 145 -28.91 -9.54 -13.35
CA LEU A 145 -28.18 -10.48 -14.21
C LEU A 145 -26.72 -10.05 -14.42
N PHE A 146 -26.47 -8.75 -14.61
CA PHE A 146 -25.11 -8.21 -14.70
C PHE A 146 -24.32 -8.49 -13.41
N TYR A 147 -24.87 -8.15 -12.25
CA TYR A 147 -24.19 -8.39 -10.97
C TYR A 147 -23.98 -9.88 -10.69
N HIS A 148 -24.91 -10.75 -11.06
CA HIS A 148 -24.71 -12.20 -10.95
C HIS A 148 -23.51 -12.64 -11.80
N ARG A 149 -23.44 -12.25 -13.09
CA ARG A 149 -22.31 -12.57 -13.97
C ARG A 149 -20.98 -12.00 -13.47
N LEU A 150 -21.00 -10.80 -12.90
CA LEU A 150 -19.85 -10.20 -12.24
C LEU A 150 -19.37 -11.05 -11.08
N ILE A 151 -20.28 -11.48 -10.20
CA ILE A 151 -19.95 -12.34 -9.06
C ILE A 151 -19.42 -13.70 -9.52
N GLU A 152 -19.99 -14.32 -10.56
CA GLU A 152 -19.51 -15.60 -11.09
C GLU A 152 -18.14 -15.50 -11.81
N ALA A 153 -17.74 -14.31 -12.22
CA ALA A 153 -16.41 -14.08 -12.81
C ALA A 153 -15.32 -13.87 -11.75
N PHE A 154 -15.69 -13.41 -10.55
CA PHE A 154 -14.80 -13.22 -9.40
C PHE A 154 -14.45 -14.55 -8.71
#